data_AF-A0A3D4TQX4-F1
#
_entry.id   AF-A0A3D4TQX4-F1
#
_cell.length_a   1.000
_cell.length_b   1.000
_cell.length_c   1.000
_cell.angle_alpha   90.00
_cell.angle_beta   90.00
_cell.angle_gamma   90.00
#
_symmetry.space_group_name_H-M   'P 1'
#
loop_
_entity.id
_entity.type
_entity.pdbx_description
1 polymer ?
#
loop_
_entity_poly.entity_id
_entity_poly.type
_entity_poly.pdbx_seq_one_letter_code
_entity_poly.pdbx_strand_id
1 'polypeptide(L)'
;MNRPLRILHTEAAKGMGGQEIYIFRHMQVMRARGHEVALLCQPEARLAQLARDDGFTVHTLRMGGLLRLLRGIWSVSRLVRRERYDVVNTTSRRDALIAAAGA
;
A
#
# COMPACT_ATOMS: atom_id res chain seq x y z
N MET A 1 -15.03 -9.62 -19.97
CA MET A 1 -13.66 -10.00 -19.56
C MET A 1 -13.05 -8.80 -18.86
N ASN A 2 -12.87 -8.82 -17.53
CA ASN A 2 -12.19 -7.72 -16.84
C ASN A 2 -10.67 -7.92 -16.92
N ARG A 3 -9.95 -6.90 -17.39
CA ARG A 3 -8.48 -6.89 -17.44
C ARG A 3 -7.90 -7.00 -16.01
N PRO A 4 -6.76 -7.69 -15.81
CA PRO A 4 -5.99 -7.62 -14.56
C PRO A 4 -5.72 -6.18 -14.15
N LEU A 5 -6.07 -5.84 -12.90
CA LEU A 5 -5.76 -4.54 -12.29
C LEU A 5 -4.43 -4.62 -11.54
N ARG A 6 -3.73 -3.49 -11.49
CA ARG A 6 -2.57 -3.26 -10.62
C ARG A 6 -3.03 -2.47 -9.42
N ILE A 7 -3.04 -3.11 -8.25
CA ILE A 7 -3.62 -2.59 -7.01
C ILE A 7 -2.51 -2.31 -6.01
N LEU A 8 -2.43 -1.07 -5.53
CA LEU A 8 -1.55 -0.68 -4.43
C LEU A 8 -2.36 -0.56 -3.14
N HIS A 9 -2.10 -1.42 -2.16
CA HIS A 9 -2.59 -1.25 -0.80
C HIS A 9 -1.66 -0.35 0.00
N THR A 10 -2.20 0.51 0.87
CA THR A 10 -1.40 1.35 1.77
C THR A 10 -1.76 1.14 3.24
N GLU A 11 -0.73 1.09 4.10
CA GLU A 11 -0.88 0.97 5.55
C GLU A 11 0.22 1.73 6.34
N ALA A 12 -0.20 2.70 7.14
CA ALA A 12 0.66 3.51 8.00
C ALA A 12 0.98 2.86 9.36
N ALA A 13 0.14 1.96 9.84
CA ALA A 13 0.35 1.31 11.13
C ALA A 13 1.56 0.38 11.09
N LYS A 14 2.28 0.32 12.21
CA LYS A 14 3.40 -0.63 12.39
C LYS A 14 2.93 -1.96 12.99
N GLY A 15 1.77 -1.93 13.65
CA GLY A 15 1.19 -3.05 14.38
C GLY A 15 0.54 -4.08 13.48
N MET A 16 -0.17 -5.00 14.12
CA MET A 16 -0.93 -6.04 13.45
C MET A 16 -2.25 -6.26 14.18
N GLY A 17 -3.28 -5.56 13.73
CA GLY A 17 -4.65 -5.66 14.22
C GLY A 17 -5.60 -6.14 13.13
N GLY A 18 -6.91 -5.95 13.35
CA GLY A 18 -7.94 -6.43 12.41
C GLY A 18 -7.81 -5.83 11.01
N GLN A 19 -7.38 -4.57 10.90
CA GLN A 19 -7.23 -3.87 9.63
C GLN A 19 -6.08 -4.45 8.80
N GLU A 20 -4.91 -4.63 9.40
CA GLU A 20 -3.75 -5.19 8.72
C GLU A 20 -4.03 -6.65 8.32
N ILE A 21 -4.76 -7.41 9.15
CA ILE A 21 -5.17 -8.80 8.84
C ILE A 21 -6.10 -8.79 7.62
N TYR A 22 -7.05 -7.86 7.59
CA TYR A 22 -7.94 -7.68 6.45
C TYR A 22 -7.18 -7.33 5.17
N ILE A 23 -6.26 -6.35 5.23
CA ILE A 23 -5.43 -5.95 4.08
C ILE A 23 -4.67 -7.16 3.53
N PHE A 24 -3.98 -7.89 4.39
CA PHE A 24 -3.19 -9.05 3.97
C PHE A 24 -4.04 -10.11 3.27
N ARG A 25 -5.17 -10.50 3.88
CA ARG A 25 -6.10 -11.47 3.28
C ARG A 25 -6.69 -10.96 1.97
N HIS A 26 -7.02 -9.67 1.91
CA HIS A 26 -7.54 -9.06 0.70
C HIS A 26 -6.52 -9.08 -0.43
N MET A 27 -5.24 -8.77 -0.15
CA MET A 27 -4.16 -8.87 -1.13
C MET A 27 -4.02 -10.29 -1.69
N GLN A 28 -4.08 -11.31 -0.83
CA GLN A 28 -4.03 -12.72 -1.25
C GLN A 28 -5.19 -13.10 -2.16
N VAL A 29 -6.41 -12.71 -1.79
CA VAL A 29 -7.61 -12.98 -2.59
C VAL A 29 -7.55 -12.25 -3.94
N MET A 30 -7.09 -11.01 -3.99
CA MET A 30 -6.98 -10.26 -5.24
C MET A 30 -5.91 -10.83 -6.17
N ARG A 31 -4.77 -11.25 -5.62
CA ARG A 31 -3.76 -11.98 -6.39
C ARG A 31 -4.30 -13.30 -6.94
N ALA A 32 -5.04 -14.07 -6.13
CA ALA A 32 -5.67 -15.31 -6.57
C ALA A 32 -6.71 -15.11 -7.69
N ARG A 33 -7.30 -13.92 -7.79
CA ARG A 33 -8.19 -13.52 -8.90
C ARG A 33 -7.46 -13.02 -10.14
N GLY A 34 -6.13 -13.06 -10.15
CA GLY A 34 -5.30 -12.66 -11.29
C GLY A 34 -4.97 -11.17 -11.33
N HIS A 35 -5.13 -10.43 -10.24
CA HIS A 35 -4.68 -9.04 -10.14
C HIS A 35 -3.24 -8.95 -9.66
N GLU A 36 -2.52 -7.93 -10.10
CA GLU A 36 -1.21 -7.59 -9.54
C GLU A 36 -1.43 -6.76 -8.29
N VAL A 37 -0.84 -7.17 -7.16
CA VAL A 37 -1.05 -6.49 -5.88
C VAL A 37 0.29 -6.18 -5.24
N ALA A 38 0.41 -4.95 -4.74
CA ALA A 38 1.57 -4.49 -3.99
C ALA A 38 1.14 -3.78 -2.71
N LEU A 39 2.06 -3.69 -1.76
CA LEU A 39 1.87 -3.00 -0.49
C LEU A 39 2.82 -1.81 -0.39
N LEU A 40 2.32 -0.67 0.08
CA LEU A 40 3.11 0.44 0.59
C LEU A 40 2.87 0.57 2.09
N CYS A 41 3.91 0.44 2.91
CA CYS A 41 3.76 0.55 4.36
C CYS A 41 4.99 1.17 5.03
N GLN A 42 4.96 1.30 6.36
CA GLN A 42 6.16 1.69 7.09
C GLN A 42 7.21 0.57 7.09
N PRO A 43 8.51 0.90 7.01
CA PRO A 43 9.57 -0.11 6.90
C PRO A 43 9.62 -1.11 8.05
N GLU A 44 9.23 -0.69 9.26
CA GLU A 44 9.20 -1.57 10.45
C GLU A 44 7.81 -2.16 10.73
N ALA A 45 6.87 -2.09 9.77
CA ALA A 45 5.54 -2.65 9.96
C ALA A 45 5.57 -4.19 9.90
N ARG A 46 4.88 -4.85 10.83
CA ARG A 46 4.76 -6.32 10.82
C ARG A 46 4.12 -6.85 9.53
N LEU A 47 3.17 -6.09 8.98
CA LEU A 47 2.55 -6.38 7.69
C LEU A 47 3.56 -6.39 6.53
N ALA A 48 4.61 -5.57 6.57
CA ALA A 48 5.64 -5.53 5.55
C ALA A 48 6.37 -6.87 5.43
N GLN A 49 6.72 -7.46 6.58
CA GLN A 49 7.41 -8.74 6.62
C GLN A 49 6.50 -9.86 6.09
N LEU A 50 5.27 -9.94 6.60
CA LEU A 50 4.29 -10.95 6.16
C LEU A 50 4.03 -10.88 4.65
N ALA A 51 3.88 -9.66 4.10
CA ALA A 51 3.67 -9.48 2.67
C ALA A 51 4.88 -9.91 1.84
N ARG A 52 6.12 -9.62 2.29
CA ARG A 52 7.33 -10.09 1.59
C ARG A 52 7.47 -11.61 1.65
N ASP A 53 7.22 -12.21 2.81
CA ASP A 53 7.31 -13.66 3.00
C ASP A 53 6.29 -14.41 2.11
N ASP A 54 5.13 -13.80 1.87
CA ASP A 54 4.10 -14.30 0.94
C ASP A 54 4.38 -13.95 -0.54
N GLY A 55 5.53 -13.32 -0.84
CA GLY A 55 5.97 -13.01 -2.21
C GLY A 55 5.35 -11.77 -2.84
N PHE A 56 4.77 -10.85 -2.06
CA PHE A 56 4.29 -9.57 -2.59
C PHE A 56 5.41 -8.55 -2.76
N THR A 57 5.23 -7.65 -3.74
CA THR A 57 6.03 -6.43 -3.84
C THR A 57 5.67 -5.49 -2.69
N VAL A 58 6.67 -5.14 -1.88
CA VAL A 58 6.50 -4.22 -0.74
C VAL A 58 7.38 -3.00 -0.92
N HIS A 59 6.73 -1.85 -1.06
CA HIS A 59 7.34 -0.53 -0.99
C HIS A 59 7.27 -0.03 0.45
N THR A 60 8.29 0.73 0.86
CA THR A 60 8.33 1.28 2.22
C THR A 60 8.51 2.78 2.21
N LEU A 61 7.72 3.48 3.03
CA LEU A 61 7.82 4.91 3.23
C LEU A 61 7.71 5.20 4.73
N ARG A 62 8.67 5.96 5.29
CA ARG A 62 8.58 6.41 6.68
C ARG A 62 7.53 7.51 6.79
N MET A 63 6.46 7.24 7.53
CA MET A 63 5.33 8.15 7.70
C MET A 63 5.42 8.85 9.06
N GLY A 64 5.40 10.19 9.08
CA GLY A 64 5.39 10.95 10.34
C GLY A 64 5.94 12.39 10.23
N GLY A 65 5.15 13.38 10.67
CA GLY A 65 5.51 14.81 10.61
C GLY A 65 5.19 15.48 9.27
N LEU A 66 4.94 16.80 9.29
CA LEU A 66 4.42 17.56 8.14
C LEU A 66 5.35 17.56 6.91
N LEU A 67 6.66 17.70 7.12
CA LEU A 67 7.65 17.64 6.03
C LEU A 67 7.75 16.24 5.40
N ARG A 68 7.54 15.17 6.17
CA ARG A 68 7.53 13.80 5.64
C ARG A 68 6.20 13.45 4.99
N LEU A 69 5.12 14.12 5.37
CA LEU A 69 3.82 14.05 4.70
C LEU A 69 3.94 14.55 3.25
N LEU A 70 4.48 15.75 3.05
CA LEU A 70 4.65 16.34 1.70
C LEU A 70 5.59 15.52 0.81
N ARG A 71 6.71 15.05 1.37
CA ARG A 71 7.61 14.11 0.65
C ARG A 71 6.94 12.77 0.38
N GLY A 72 6.10 12.30 1.29
CA GLY A 72 5.33 11.09 1.15
C GLY A 72 4.35 11.18 -0.01
N ILE A 73 3.59 12.27 -0.09
CA ILE A 73 2.66 12.57 -1.20
C ILE A 73 3.38 12.50 -2.54
N TRP A 74 4.52 13.19 -2.69
CA TRP A 74 5.30 13.16 -3.93
C TRP A 74 5.87 11.77 -4.25
N SER A 75 6.35 11.05 -3.24
CA SER A 75 6.90 9.70 -3.41
C SER A 75 5.83 8.71 -3.84
N VAL A 76 4.63 8.79 -3.25
CA VAL A 76 3.46 7.98 -3.65
C VAL A 76 3.02 8.34 -5.05
N SER A 77 2.89 9.64 -5.38
CA SER A 77 2.53 10.09 -6.73
C SER A 77 3.49 9.57 -7.79
N ARG A 78 4.80 9.65 -7.52
CA ARG A 78 5.83 9.13 -8.42
C ARG A 78 5.77 7.61 -8.54
N LEU A 79 5.54 6.91 -7.43
CA LEU A 79 5.40 5.46 -7.42
C LEU A 79 4.19 5.02 -8.24
N VAL A 80 3.02 5.63 -8.00
CA VAL A 80 1.77 5.33 -8.72
C VAL A 80 1.92 5.54 -10.22
N ARG A 81 2.52 6.66 -10.64
CA ARG A 81 2.77 6.94 -12.06
C ARG A 81 3.80 6.01 -12.69
N ARG A 82 4.91 5.72 -11.98
CA ARG A 82 5.99 4.86 -12.50
C ARG A 82 5.52 3.41 -12.63
N GLU A 83 4.86 2.90 -11.59
CA GLU A 83 4.37 1.53 -11.53
C GLU A 83 2.97 1.39 -12.11
N ARG A 84 2.37 2.45 -12.68
CA ARG A 84 1.06 2.41 -13.38
C ARG A 84 -0.02 1.64 -12.60
N TYR A 85 -0.17 1.92 -11.30
CA TYR A 85 -1.24 1.31 -10.51
C TYR A 85 -2.60 1.84 -10.98
N ASP A 86 -3.55 0.93 -11.23
CA ASP A 86 -4.92 1.26 -11.64
C ASP A 86 -5.79 1.67 -10.44
N VAL A 87 -5.50 1.10 -9.27
CA VAL A 87 -6.24 1.34 -8.03
C VAL A 87 -5.27 1.52 -6.87
N VAL A 88 -5.46 2.58 -6.08
CA VAL A 88 -4.77 2.76 -4.80
C VAL A 88 -5.80 2.61 -3.68
N ASN A 89 -5.69 1.55 -2.90
CA ASN A 89 -6.60 1.26 -1.81
C ASN A 89 -5.98 1.68 -0.46
N THR A 90 -6.59 2.68 0.16
CA THR A 90 -6.06 3.34 1.36
C THR A 90 -6.91 3.02 2.57
N THR A 91 -6.31 2.45 3.61
CA THR A 91 -7.06 1.91 4.75
C THR A 91 -6.85 2.67 6.06
N SER A 92 -5.83 3.54 6.18
CA SER A 92 -5.69 4.45 7.33
C SER A 92 -6.15 5.88 7.03
N ARG A 93 -6.64 6.61 8.04
CA ARG A 93 -6.98 8.04 7.95
C ARG A 93 -5.79 8.92 7.55
N ARG A 94 -4.56 8.54 7.94
CA ARG A 94 -3.31 9.21 7.52
C ARG A 94 -2.89 8.79 6.11
N ASP A 95 -3.12 7.54 5.74
CA ASP A 95 -2.84 7.04 4.39
C ASP A 95 -3.76 7.67 3.36
N ALA A 96 -5.05 7.78 3.66
CA ALA A 96 -6.02 8.44 2.79
C ALA A 96 -5.61 9.88 2.47
N LEU A 97 -5.07 10.62 3.44
CA LEU A 97 -4.65 12.01 3.22
C LEU A 97 -3.38 12.11 2.35
N ILE A 98 -2.43 11.19 2.52
CA ILE A 98 -1.19 11.15 1.71
C ILE A 98 -1.47 10.63 0.30
N ALA A 99 -2.24 9.56 0.19
CA ALA A 99 -2.53 8.92 -1.07
C ALA A 99 -3.57 9.69 -1.88
N ALA A 100 -4.63 10.25 -1.28
CA ALA A 100 -5.58 11.09 -2.01
C ALA A 100 -4.97 12.43 -2.47
N ALA A 101 -3.99 12.96 -1.75
CA ALA A 101 -3.26 14.16 -2.20
C ALA A 101 -2.17 13.85 -3.25
N GLY A 102 -1.79 12.58 -3.41
CA GLY A 102 -0.67 12.16 -4.25
C GLY A 102 -1.04 11.35 -5.50
N ALA A 103 -2.15 10.61 -5.46
CA ALA A 103 -2.72 9.93 -6.62
C ALA A 103 -3.25 10.95 -7.62
#